data_AF-A0A972L8C1-F1
#
_entry.id   AF-A0A972L8C1-F1
#
_cell.length_a   1.000
_cell.length_b   1.000
_cell.length_c   1.000
_cell.angle_alpha   90.00
_cell.angle_beta   90.00
_cell.angle_gamma   90.00
#
_symmetry.space_group_name_H-M   'P 1'
#
loop_
_entity.id
_entity.type
_entity.pdbx_description
1 polymer ?
#
loop_
_entity_poly.entity_id
_entity_poly.type
_entity_poly.pdbx_seq_one_letter_code
_entity_poly.pdbx_strand_id
1 'polypeptide(L)'
;MCMAIEKKCSCNQESARFHHQNSILPFETIANLYCPACSKNVEFNAATMIADNGWIIEYDMTVAEIYGEKMGLTGDQLTPERIFDEGYCTWQGFTPNDLKQANEEKEQLAELAKTDMKRYIQSMKEWSVNRHRKLHKEGWRKAGETVGV
;
A
#
# COMPACT_ATOMS: atom_id res chain seq x y z
N MET A 1 -1.33 14.00 -12.36
CA MET A 1 -2.61 13.24 -12.39
C MET A 1 -2.31 11.85 -11.86
N CYS A 2 -2.62 11.57 -10.59
CA CYS A 2 -2.27 10.30 -9.94
C CYS A 2 -3.40 9.31 -10.24
N MET A 3 -3.20 8.42 -11.22
CA MET A 3 -4.15 7.34 -11.50
C MET A 3 -3.96 6.28 -10.42
N ALA A 4 -4.80 6.32 -9.38
CA ALA A 4 -4.88 5.22 -8.43
C ALA A 4 -5.62 4.07 -9.12
N ILE A 5 -4.91 2.98 -9.36
CA ILE A 5 -5.47 1.82 -10.06
C ILE A 5 -5.76 0.74 -9.01
N GLU A 6 -6.97 0.20 -9.11
CA GLU A 6 -7.44 -0.87 -8.26
C GLU A 6 -7.14 -2.22 -8.94
N LYS A 7 -6.40 -3.08 -8.26
CA LYS A 7 -6.15 -4.45 -8.71
C LYS A 7 -7.00 -5.39 -7.86
N LYS A 8 -7.72 -6.30 -8.53
CA LYS A 8 -8.43 -7.39 -7.85
C LYS A 8 -7.46 -8.49 -7.44
N CYS A 9 -7.72 -9.08 -6.30
CA CYS A 9 -7.05 -10.29 -5.86
C CYS A 9 -7.33 -11.45 -6.84
N SER A 10 -6.39 -12.38 -6.98
CA SER A 10 -6.52 -13.59 -7.81
C SER A 10 -7.73 -14.45 -7.43
N CYS A 11 -8.19 -14.41 -6.18
CA CYS A 11 -9.41 -15.11 -5.74
C CYS A 11 -10.69 -14.28 -5.89
N ASN A 12 -10.61 -13.03 -6.38
CA ASN A 12 -11.70 -12.07 -6.54
C ASN A 12 -12.48 -11.66 -5.28
N GLN A 13 -12.04 -12.07 -4.08
CA GLN A 13 -12.72 -11.71 -2.83
C GLN A 13 -12.42 -10.30 -2.34
N GLU A 14 -11.23 -9.79 -2.68
CA GLU A 14 -10.73 -8.49 -2.20
C GLU A 14 -10.05 -7.74 -3.35
N SER A 15 -9.80 -6.46 -3.14
CA SER A 15 -8.99 -5.62 -4.03
C SER A 15 -8.03 -4.75 -3.23
N ALA A 16 -7.06 -4.18 -3.92
CA ALA A 16 -6.12 -3.22 -3.36
C ALA A 16 -5.92 -2.05 -4.31
N ARG A 17 -5.68 -0.87 -3.75
CA ARG A 17 -5.28 0.31 -4.51
C ARG A 17 -3.79 0.52 -4.43
N PHE A 18 -3.21 0.88 -5.56
CA PHE A 18 -1.77 1.09 -5.69
C PHE A 18 -1.41 2.53 -5.98
N HIS A 19 -0.29 2.95 -5.41
CA HIS A 19 0.43 4.15 -5.75
C HIS A 19 1.60 3.79 -6.68
N HIS A 20 1.67 4.46 -7.82
CA HIS A 20 2.76 4.36 -8.79
C HIS A 20 3.52 5.70 -8.78
N GLN A 21 4.62 5.77 -8.04
CA GLN A 21 5.35 7.03 -7.85
C GLN A 21 5.82 7.58 -9.19
N ASN A 22 5.44 8.83 -9.47
CA ASN A 22 5.74 9.55 -10.72
C ASN A 22 5.36 8.76 -12.00
N SER A 23 4.48 7.76 -11.89
CA SER A 23 4.19 6.79 -12.97
C SER A 23 5.45 6.13 -13.55
N ILE A 24 6.50 5.95 -12.74
CA ILE A 24 7.76 5.31 -13.15
C ILE A 24 7.48 3.87 -13.58
N LEU A 25 6.83 3.12 -12.70
CA LEU A 25 6.39 1.77 -13.00
C LEU A 25 4.93 1.80 -13.42
N PRO A 26 4.58 1.18 -14.57
CA PRO A 26 3.21 1.14 -15.05
C PRO A 26 2.36 0.18 -14.20
N PHE A 27 1.05 0.14 -14.47
CA PHE A 27 0.13 -0.74 -13.75
C PHE A 27 0.44 -2.23 -13.96
N GLU A 28 0.88 -2.54 -15.17
CA GLU A 28 1.25 -3.85 -15.64
C GLU A 28 2.42 -4.46 -14.85
N THR A 29 3.19 -3.64 -14.12
CA THR A 29 4.20 -4.13 -13.18
C THR A 29 3.60 -5.02 -12.09
N ILE A 30 2.31 -4.89 -11.75
CA ILE A 30 1.65 -5.82 -10.82
C ILE A 30 1.06 -6.97 -11.64
N ALA A 31 1.75 -8.12 -11.63
CA ALA A 31 1.27 -9.33 -12.26
C ALA A 31 0.02 -9.85 -11.54
N ASN A 32 0.18 -10.18 -10.26
CA ASN A 32 -0.88 -10.74 -9.43
C ASN A 32 -0.94 -10.10 -8.04
N LEU A 33 -2.10 -10.23 -7.41
CA LEU A 33 -2.36 -9.79 -6.05
C LEU A 33 -3.02 -10.93 -5.30
N TYR A 34 -2.52 -11.25 -4.11
CA TYR A 34 -3.09 -12.29 -3.27
C TYR A 34 -3.45 -11.72 -1.90
N CYS A 35 -4.72 -11.85 -1.52
CA CYS A 35 -5.23 -11.41 -0.24
C CYS A 35 -4.99 -12.48 0.84
N PRO A 36 -5.16 -12.17 2.14
CA PRO A 36 -4.94 -13.10 3.25
C PRO A 36 -5.73 -14.41 3.18
N ALA A 37 -6.82 -14.44 2.41
CA ALA A 37 -7.63 -15.64 2.21
C ALA A 37 -6.96 -16.64 1.25
N CYS A 38 -6.32 -16.15 0.18
CA CYS A 38 -5.72 -17.03 -0.85
C CYS A 38 -4.20 -17.05 -0.85
N SER A 39 -3.52 -16.10 -0.21
CA SER A 39 -2.05 -16.02 -0.13
C SER A 39 -1.43 -17.27 0.50
N LYS A 40 -2.16 -17.93 1.41
CA LYS A 40 -1.74 -19.19 2.07
C LYS A 40 -1.57 -20.37 1.10
N ASN A 41 -2.16 -20.29 -0.09
CA ASN A 41 -2.12 -21.34 -1.11
C ASN A 41 -1.13 -21.02 -2.24
N VAL A 42 -0.33 -19.97 -2.09
CA VAL A 42 0.64 -19.53 -3.09
C VAL A 42 2.04 -19.92 -2.65
N GLU A 43 2.82 -20.51 -3.55
CA GLU A 43 4.24 -20.74 -3.34
C GLU A 43 4.98 -19.41 -3.47
N PHE A 44 5.56 -18.93 -2.36
CA PHE A 44 6.19 -17.61 -2.32
C PHE A 44 7.55 -17.62 -3.02
N ASN A 45 7.72 -16.74 -4.01
CA ASN A 45 8.97 -16.54 -4.72
C ASN A 45 9.53 -15.13 -4.45
N ALA A 46 10.52 -15.01 -3.57
CA ALA A 46 11.13 -13.73 -3.20
C ALA A 46 11.77 -12.95 -4.37
N ALA A 47 12.08 -13.61 -5.49
CA ALA A 47 12.63 -12.93 -6.67
C ALA A 47 11.59 -12.05 -7.39
N THR A 48 10.30 -12.29 -7.16
CA THR A 48 9.19 -11.63 -7.88
C THR A 48 8.09 -11.15 -6.95
N MET A 49 8.06 -11.63 -5.71
CA MET A 49 6.97 -11.40 -4.76
C MET A 49 7.44 -10.67 -3.51
N ILE A 50 6.57 -9.83 -2.98
CA ILE A 50 6.71 -9.24 -1.66
C ILE A 50 5.47 -9.56 -0.81
N ALA A 51 5.70 -9.87 0.47
CA ALA A 51 4.65 -10.06 1.45
C ALA A 51 4.55 -8.86 2.40
N ASP A 52 3.30 -8.45 2.69
CA ASP A 52 2.98 -7.40 3.65
C ASP A 52 1.68 -7.72 4.38
N ASN A 53 1.80 -8.03 5.68
CA ASN A 53 0.70 -8.35 6.59
C ASN A 53 -0.37 -9.33 6.03
N GLY A 54 0.09 -10.46 5.48
CA GLY A 54 -0.76 -11.53 4.92
C GLY A 54 -1.18 -11.32 3.46
N TRP A 55 -0.90 -10.15 2.89
CA TRP A 55 -0.99 -9.90 1.45
C TRP A 55 0.30 -10.29 0.75
N ILE A 56 0.19 -10.70 -0.51
CA ILE A 56 1.33 -10.90 -1.41
C ILE A 56 1.07 -10.10 -2.69
N ILE A 57 2.06 -9.31 -3.10
CA ILE A 57 2.10 -8.69 -4.42
C ILE A 57 3.13 -9.47 -5.23
N GLU A 58 2.76 -9.88 -6.44
CA GLU A 58 3.67 -10.44 -7.42
C GLU A 58 3.91 -9.40 -8.51
N TYR A 59 5.16 -9.04 -8.69
CA TYR A 59 5.59 -8.11 -9.72
C TYR A 59 6.00 -8.84 -10.99
N ASP A 60 5.63 -8.28 -12.14
CA ASP A 60 6.26 -8.61 -13.41
C ASP A 60 7.62 -7.89 -13.45
N MET A 61 8.67 -8.63 -13.07
CA MET A 61 10.02 -8.08 -12.99
C MET A 61 10.58 -7.69 -14.36
N THR A 62 10.16 -8.37 -15.44
CA THR A 62 10.55 -7.99 -16.80
C THR A 62 9.97 -6.62 -17.17
N VAL A 63 8.69 -6.37 -16.87
CA VAL A 63 8.09 -5.04 -17.04
C VAL A 63 8.79 -4.03 -16.13
N ALA A 64 9.06 -4.39 -14.87
CA ALA A 64 9.71 -3.49 -13.92
C ALA A 64 11.10 -3.05 -14.43
N GLU A 65 11.91 -3.97 -14.94
CA GLU A 65 13.24 -3.71 -15.49
C GLU A 65 13.19 -2.77 -16.71
N ILE A 66 12.32 -3.05 -17.69
CA ILE A 66 12.18 -2.23 -18.92
C ILE A 66 11.90 -0.77 -18.60
N TYR A 67 11.10 -0.51 -17.57
CA TYR A 67 10.74 0.85 -17.15
C TYR A 67 11.75 1.46 -16.17
N GLY A 68 12.35 0.63 -15.31
CA GLY A 68 13.43 1.02 -14.41
C GLY A 68 14.67 1.51 -15.16
N GLU A 69 15.07 0.82 -16.22
CA GLU A 69 16.23 1.20 -17.05
C GLU A 69 16.08 2.60 -17.64
N LYS A 70 14.87 2.97 -18.09
CA LYS A 70 14.56 4.30 -18.63
C LYS A 70 14.76 5.43 -17.61
N MET A 71 14.77 5.10 -16.32
CA MET A 71 14.96 6.02 -15.20
C MET A 71 16.33 5.87 -14.53
N GLY A 72 17.23 5.04 -15.10
CA GLY A 72 18.57 4.80 -14.55
C GLY A 72 18.61 3.82 -13.37
N LEU A 73 17.51 3.12 -13.09
CA LEU A 73 17.47 2.00 -12.13
C LEU A 73 17.86 0.73 -12.89
N THR A 74 19.00 0.10 -12.56
CA THR A 74 19.53 -1.01 -13.39
C THR A 74 19.81 -2.27 -12.58
N GLY A 75 19.45 -3.42 -13.16
CA GLY A 75 19.85 -4.77 -12.70
C GLY A 75 19.48 -5.09 -11.26
N ASP A 76 20.44 -5.65 -10.51
CA ASP A 76 20.35 -6.12 -9.10
C ASP A 76 19.78 -5.09 -8.11
N GLN A 77 19.62 -3.85 -8.54
CA GLN A 77 19.02 -2.77 -7.79
C GLN A 77 17.49 -2.82 -7.75
N LEU A 78 16.82 -3.53 -8.66
CA LEU A 78 15.36 -3.56 -8.73
C LEU A 78 14.84 -4.89 -8.17
N THR A 79 14.52 -4.91 -6.87
CA THR A 79 13.90 -6.05 -6.19
C THR A 79 12.45 -5.76 -5.82
N PRO A 80 11.60 -6.77 -5.58
CA PRO A 80 10.24 -6.57 -5.05
C PRO A 80 10.21 -5.67 -3.80
N GLU A 81 11.16 -5.83 -2.89
CA GLU A 81 11.30 -4.98 -1.71
C GLU A 81 11.56 -3.52 -2.08
N ARG A 82 12.55 -3.23 -2.93
CA ARG A 82 12.81 -1.84 -3.34
C ARG A 82 11.65 -1.23 -4.11
N ILE A 83 11.01 -1.99 -5.00
CA ILE A 83 9.81 -1.54 -5.73
C ILE A 83 8.74 -1.06 -4.75
N PHE A 84 8.54 -1.80 -3.67
CA PHE A 84 7.52 -1.50 -2.68
C PHE A 84 7.95 -0.41 -1.68
N ASP A 85 9.10 -0.58 -1.03
CA ASP A 85 9.56 0.23 0.10
C ASP A 85 9.98 1.64 -0.37
N GLU A 86 10.62 1.78 -1.55
CA GLU A 86 10.94 3.10 -2.12
C GLU A 86 9.72 3.77 -2.80
N GLY A 87 8.58 3.08 -2.86
CA GLY A 87 7.32 3.64 -3.31
C GLY A 87 7.09 3.61 -4.82
N TYR A 88 7.96 2.98 -5.61
CA TYR A 88 7.81 2.88 -7.06
C TYR A 88 6.47 2.24 -7.47
N CYS A 89 6.08 1.16 -6.80
CA CYS A 89 4.78 0.53 -6.95
C CYS A 89 4.37 -0.16 -5.63
N THR A 90 3.52 0.51 -4.85
CA THR A 90 3.18 0.11 -3.47
C THR A 90 1.72 0.42 -3.14
N TRP A 91 1.25 0.13 -1.93
CA TRP A 91 -0.11 0.49 -1.51
C TRP A 91 -0.39 1.99 -1.63
N GLN A 92 -1.62 2.34 -1.99
CA GLN A 92 -2.12 3.71 -1.83
C GLN A 92 -2.53 3.94 -0.36
N GLY A 93 -1.71 4.70 0.37
CA GLY A 93 -1.82 4.82 1.83
C GLY A 93 -0.94 3.79 2.54
N PHE A 94 -1.30 3.35 3.73
CA PHE A 94 -0.51 2.38 4.52
C PHE A 94 -0.84 0.91 4.26
N THR A 95 -2.04 0.63 3.78
CA THR A 95 -2.59 -0.73 3.59
C THR A 95 -3.31 -0.81 2.25
N PRO A 96 -3.61 -2.03 1.74
CA PRO A 96 -4.36 -2.25 0.50
C PRO A 96 -5.66 -1.44 0.35
N ASN A 97 -6.34 -1.18 1.47
CA ASN A 97 -7.65 -0.55 1.53
C ASN A 97 -7.66 0.72 2.41
N ASP A 98 -6.49 1.34 2.62
CA ASP A 98 -6.30 2.41 3.61
C ASP A 98 -7.21 3.60 3.39
N LEU A 99 -7.37 4.05 2.15
CA LEU A 99 -8.25 5.18 1.83
C LEU A 99 -9.71 4.90 2.18
N LYS A 100 -10.20 3.69 1.91
CA LYS A 100 -11.57 3.30 2.22
C LYS A 100 -11.78 3.28 3.74
N GLN A 101 -10.90 2.59 4.46
CA GLN A 101 -10.96 2.50 5.93
C GLN A 101 -10.85 3.89 6.59
N ALA A 102 -9.92 4.72 6.13
CA ALA A 102 -9.72 6.05 6.68
C ALA A 102 -10.94 6.96 6.43
N ASN A 103 -11.65 6.81 5.31
CA ASN A 103 -12.87 7.56 5.07
C ASN A 103 -14.01 7.10 5.98
N GLU A 104 -14.23 5.79 6.11
CA GLU A 104 -15.24 5.21 7.01
C GLU A 104 -15.02 5.64 8.47
N GLU A 105 -13.77 5.62 8.94
CA GLU A 105 -13.42 6.07 10.31
C GLU A 105 -13.63 7.58 10.50
N LYS A 106 -13.28 8.39 9.50
CA LYS A 106 -13.46 9.85 9.57
C LYS A 106 -14.92 10.27 9.48
N GLU A 107 -15.75 9.57 8.72
CA GLU A 107 -17.19 9.81 8.66
C GLU A 107 -17.83 9.67 10.04
N GLN A 108 -17.40 8.69 10.83
CA GLN A 108 -17.86 8.54 12.22
C GLN A 108 -17.45 9.73 13.10
N LEU A 109 -16.28 10.31 12.88
CA LEU A 109 -15.80 11.49 13.60
C LEU A 109 -16.45 12.79 13.13
N ALA A 110 -16.90 12.85 11.86
CA ALA A 110 -17.50 14.04 11.27
C ALA A 110 -18.81 14.46 11.95
N GLU A 111 -19.52 13.52 12.58
CA GLU A 111 -20.70 13.83 13.39
C GLU A 111 -20.38 14.78 14.55
N LEU A 112 -19.17 14.69 15.13
CA LEU A 112 -18.72 15.61 16.18
C LEU A 112 -18.55 17.05 15.67
N ALA A 113 -18.25 17.24 14.38
CA ALA A 113 -18.06 18.57 13.80
C ALA A 113 -19.36 19.40 13.81
N LYS A 114 -20.53 18.73 13.80
CA LYS A 114 -21.84 19.39 13.85
C LYS A 114 -22.16 19.96 15.22
N THR A 115 -21.58 19.41 16.30
CA THR A 115 -21.91 19.78 17.68
C THR A 115 -20.78 20.45 18.43
N ASP A 116 -19.52 20.09 18.17
CA ASP A 116 -18.33 20.61 18.87
C ASP A 116 -17.09 20.56 17.97
N MET A 117 -16.85 21.67 17.25
CA MET A 117 -15.73 21.82 16.33
C MET A 117 -14.36 21.68 17.01
N LYS A 118 -14.21 22.16 18.26
CA LYS A 118 -12.92 22.05 18.98
C LYS A 118 -12.62 20.60 19.29
N ARG A 119 -13.62 19.86 19.78
CA ARG A 119 -13.50 18.43 20.05
C ARG A 119 -13.29 17.62 18.78
N TYR A 120 -13.92 17.99 17.67
CA TYR A 120 -13.66 17.37 16.36
C TYR A 120 -12.19 17.51 15.95
N ILE A 121 -11.62 18.72 16.00
CA ILE A 121 -10.20 18.96 15.64
C ILE A 121 -9.27 18.11 16.52
N GLN A 122 -9.54 18.06 17.84
CA GLN A 122 -8.75 17.25 18.76
C GLN A 122 -8.86 15.75 18.45
N SER A 123 -10.09 15.26 18.20
CA SER A 123 -10.34 13.84 17.90
C SER A 123 -9.68 13.40 16.59
N MET A 124 -9.67 14.27 15.57
CA MET A 124 -8.98 14.01 14.31
C MET A 124 -7.46 13.88 14.47
N LYS A 125 -6.85 14.72 15.32
CA LYS A 125 -5.41 14.63 15.63
C LYS A 125 -5.09 13.31 16.35
N GLU A 126 -5.87 12.97 17.37
CA GLU A 126 -5.70 11.73 18.13
C GLU A 126 -5.93 10.50 17.25
N TRP A 127 -6.94 10.53 16.40
CA TRP A 127 -7.23 9.49 15.42
C TRP A 127 -6.02 9.23 14.52
N SER A 128 -5.41 10.27 13.94
CA SER A 128 -4.26 10.12 13.05
C SER A 128 -3.08 9.43 13.73
N VAL A 129 -2.73 9.89 14.95
CA VAL A 129 -1.63 9.32 15.74
C VAL A 129 -1.92 7.88 16.15
N ASN A 130 -3.15 7.60 16.60
CA ASN A 130 -3.55 6.26 17.04
C ASN A 130 -3.62 5.28 15.86
N ARG A 131 -4.12 5.71 14.70
CA ARG A 131 -4.15 4.91 13.48
C ARG A 131 -2.74 4.52 13.04
N HIS A 132 -1.83 5.47 12.95
CA HIS A 132 -0.43 5.20 12.60
C HIS A 132 0.21 4.21 13.58
N ARG A 133 0.08 4.46 14.89
CA ARG A 133 0.61 3.57 15.93
C ARG A 133 0.02 2.16 15.85
N LYS A 134 -1.27 2.03 15.56
CA LYS A 134 -1.94 0.74 15.37
C LYS A 134 -1.35 0.00 14.17
N LEU A 135 -1.25 0.66 13.02
CA LEU A 135 -0.72 0.06 11.80
C LEU A 135 0.75 -0.34 11.94
N HIS A 136 1.56 0.47 12.62
CA HIS A 136 2.93 0.11 12.97
C HIS A 136 2.98 -1.15 13.84
N LYS A 137 2.13 -1.25 14.87
CA LYS A 137 2.06 -2.45 15.74
C LYS A 137 1.60 -3.70 15.00
N GLU A 138 0.75 -3.55 13.99
CA GLU A 138 0.32 -4.63 13.10
C GLU A 138 1.41 -5.07 12.11
N GLY A 139 2.52 -4.32 12.02
CA GLY A 139 3.66 -4.68 11.19
C GLY A 139 3.52 -4.31 9.72
N TRP A 140 2.65 -3.36 9.37
CA TRP A 140 2.56 -2.84 8.00
C TRP A 140 3.85 -2.14 7.59
N ARG A 141 4.48 -2.57 6.48
CA ARG A 141 5.78 -2.07 6.02
C ARG A 141 5.84 -0.54 5.94
N LYS A 142 4.85 0.09 5.30
CA LYS A 142 4.77 1.55 5.11
C LYS A 142 4.55 2.34 6.41
N ALA A 143 4.05 1.69 7.46
CA ALA A 143 3.88 2.32 8.78
C ALA A 143 5.18 2.26 9.61
N GLY A 144 6.11 1.36 9.27
CA GLY A 144 7.41 1.21 9.93
C GLY A 144 8.39 2.34 9.64
N GLU A 145 8.42 2.83 8.39
CA GLU A 145 9.39 3.86 7.95
C GLU A 145 9.14 5.26 8.52
N THR A 146 7.96 5.50 9.10
CA THR A 146 7.55 6.84 9.57
C THR A 146 7.84 7.10 11.04
N VAL A 147 8.54 6.19 11.73
CA VAL A 147 9.15 6.48 13.04
C VAL A 147 10.59 6.92 12.83
N GLY A 148 10.76 8.00 12.08
CA GLY A 148 12.01 8.77 12.08
C GLY A 148 12.16 9.47 13.43
N VAL A 149 13.24 9.14 14.13
CA VAL A 149 13.78 9.86 15.29
C VAL A 149 14.00 11.34 14.96
#